data_AF-A0AAW4JF56-F1
#
_entry.id   AF-A0AAW4JF56-F1
#
_cell.length_a   1.000
_cell.length_b   1.000
_cell.length_c   1.000
_cell.angle_alpha   90.00
_cell.angle_beta   90.00
_cell.angle_gamma   90.00
#
_symmetry.space_group_name_H-M   'P 1'
#
loop_
_entity.id
_entity.type
_entity.pdbx_description
1 polymer ?
#
loop_
_entity_poly.entity_id
_entity_poly.type
_entity_poly.pdbx_seq_one_letter_code
_entity_poly.pdbx_strand_id
1 'polypeptide(L)'
;MEYIEATRQVGARLADAADHTAAAGAVQLAIEAWKSLAGSDLAWDHFGLELLDIRARLYSDYDDVVVNAAAPVRDDAETRQALTALVEQLARYHERLAADDRDDLARRLSHDASAQQLRRAAAALA
;
A
#
# COMPACT_ATOMS: atom_id res chain seq x y z
N MET A 1 -14.57 -11.80 3.33
CA MET A 1 -14.64 -10.35 3.54
C MET A 1 -14.51 -9.68 2.19
N GLU A 2 -15.31 -8.67 1.90
CA GLU A 2 -15.22 -7.96 0.63
C GLU A 2 -13.90 -7.17 0.54
N TYR A 3 -13.37 -6.98 -0.67
CA TYR A 3 -12.10 -6.28 -0.87
C TYR A 3 -12.10 -4.88 -0.25
N ILE A 4 -13.16 -4.10 -0.52
CA ILE A 4 -13.33 -2.74 -0.02
C ILE A 4 -13.44 -2.71 1.52
N GLU A 5 -14.06 -3.74 2.11
CA GLU A 5 -14.12 -3.85 3.57
C GLU A 5 -12.73 -4.12 4.16
N ALA A 6 -11.96 -5.01 3.52
CA ALA A 6 -10.59 -5.32 3.92
C ALA A 6 -9.67 -4.09 3.87
N THR A 7 -9.73 -3.32 2.79
CA THR A 7 -8.94 -2.09 2.64
C THR A 7 -9.30 -1.05 3.69
N ARG A 8 -10.59 -0.88 4.01
CA ARG A 8 -11.04 0.01 5.10
C ARG A 8 -10.54 -0.42 6.47
N GLN A 9 -10.64 -1.72 6.81
CA GLN A 9 -10.18 -2.24 8.10
C GLN A 9 -8.66 -2.10 8.27
N VAL A 10 -7.88 -2.47 7.24
CA VAL A 10 -6.43 -2.33 7.25
C VAL A 10 -6.01 -0.86 7.29
N GLY A 11 -6.67 0.00 6.51
CA GLY A 11 -6.43 1.44 6.50
C GLY A 11 -6.71 2.10 7.86
N ALA A 12 -7.75 1.67 8.57
CA ALA A 12 -8.03 2.15 9.93
C ALA A 12 -6.92 1.77 10.91
N ARG A 13 -6.40 0.54 10.85
CA ARG A 13 -5.27 0.09 11.67
C ARG A 13 -4.00 0.88 11.39
N LEU A 14 -3.76 1.21 10.12
CA LEU A 14 -2.65 2.08 9.71
C LEU A 14 -2.77 3.51 10.24
N ALA A 15 -3.99 4.02 10.45
CA ALA A 15 -4.18 5.37 10.98
C ALA A 15 -3.88 5.48 12.47
N ASP A 16 -4.15 4.41 13.24
CA ASP A 16 -4.19 4.47 14.71
C ASP A 16 -2.86 4.03 15.38
N ALA A 17 -1.92 3.42 14.65
CA ALA A 17 -0.66 2.94 15.24
C ALA A 17 0.52 2.80 14.24
N ALA A 18 1.72 2.57 14.78
CA ALA A 18 2.85 2.00 14.05
C ALA A 18 2.67 0.47 13.88
N ASP A 19 1.56 0.04 13.27
CA ASP A 19 1.23 -1.37 13.06
C ASP A 19 1.91 -1.89 11.78
N HIS A 20 3.11 -2.47 11.94
CA HIS A 20 3.89 -3.03 10.83
C HIS A 20 3.16 -4.18 10.11
N THR A 21 2.37 -4.98 10.83
CA THR A 21 1.58 -6.06 10.23
C THR A 21 0.44 -5.51 9.39
N ALA A 22 -0.24 -4.45 9.84
CA ALA A 22 -1.23 -3.76 9.01
C ALA A 22 -0.59 -3.12 7.77
N ALA A 23 0.62 -2.57 7.90
CA ALA A 23 1.35 -2.02 6.76
C ALA A 23 1.70 -3.09 5.72
N ALA A 24 2.19 -4.25 6.16
CA ALA A 24 2.39 -5.40 5.29
C ALA A 24 1.08 -5.89 4.63
N GLY A 25 -0.01 -5.93 5.40
CA GLY A 25 -1.34 -6.26 4.87
C GLY A 25 -1.84 -5.27 3.81
N ALA A 26 -1.52 -3.99 3.97
CA ALA A 26 -1.87 -2.97 2.98
C ALA A 26 -1.12 -3.17 1.66
N VAL A 27 0.19 -3.47 1.73
CA VAL A 27 1.00 -3.84 0.56
C VAL A 27 0.46 -5.09 -0.12
N GLN A 28 0.08 -6.11 0.65
CA GLN A 28 -0.48 -7.35 0.11
C GLN A 28 -1.80 -7.08 -0.62
N LEU A 29 -2.74 -6.35 -0.02
CA LEU A 29 -4.01 -5.98 -0.66
C LEU A 29 -3.79 -5.15 -1.95
N ALA A 30 -2.82 -4.23 -1.95
CA ALA A 30 -2.47 -3.45 -3.12
C ALA A 30 -1.90 -4.30 -4.25
N ILE A 31 -1.06 -5.29 -3.93
CA ILE A 31 -0.53 -6.25 -4.91
C ILE A 31 -1.63 -7.15 -5.46
N GLU A 32 -2.57 -7.62 -4.65
CA GLU A 32 -3.69 -8.43 -5.15
C GLU A 32 -4.61 -7.62 -6.09
N ALA A 33 -4.80 -6.33 -5.82
CA ALA A 33 -5.48 -5.45 -6.76
C ALA A 33 -4.71 -5.28 -8.06
N TRP A 34 -3.42 -4.99 -7.98
CA TRP A 34 -2.58 -4.91 -9.18
C TRP A 34 -2.63 -6.21 -9.98
N LYS A 35 -2.43 -7.39 -9.38
CA LYS A 35 -2.51 -8.68 -10.08
C LYS A 35 -3.85 -8.90 -10.78
N SER A 36 -4.95 -8.45 -10.16
CA SER A 36 -6.30 -8.62 -10.70
C SER A 36 -6.64 -7.63 -11.81
N LEU A 37 -5.99 -6.45 -11.82
CA LEU A 37 -6.38 -5.30 -12.64
C LEU A 37 -5.28 -4.85 -13.62
N ALA A 38 -4.06 -5.37 -13.53
CA ALA A 38 -2.95 -5.08 -14.44
C ALA A 38 -3.30 -5.42 -15.89
N GLY A 39 -2.66 -4.72 -16.83
CA GLY A 39 -2.90 -4.89 -18.26
C GLY A 39 -4.27 -4.41 -18.76
N SER A 40 -5.12 -3.87 -17.88
CA SER A 40 -6.35 -3.17 -18.29
C SER A 40 -6.09 -1.72 -18.72
N ASP A 41 -5.09 -1.07 -18.10
CA ASP A 41 -4.68 0.32 -18.31
C ASP A 41 -3.23 0.51 -17.82
N LEU A 42 -2.48 1.40 -18.46
CA LEU A 42 -1.10 1.79 -18.09
C LEU A 42 -1.02 2.37 -16.67
N ALA A 43 -2.11 2.95 -16.16
CA ALA A 43 -2.24 3.39 -14.77
C ALA A 43 -1.93 2.25 -13.78
N TRP A 44 -2.47 1.05 -14.04
CA TRP A 44 -2.24 -0.12 -13.19
C TRP A 44 -0.82 -0.66 -13.30
N ASP A 45 -0.21 -0.57 -14.48
CA ASP A 45 1.18 -1.01 -14.68
C ASP A 45 2.15 -0.09 -13.93
N HIS A 46 1.95 1.23 -14.00
CA HIS A 46 2.74 2.20 -13.23
C HIS A 46 2.57 1.99 -11.72
N PHE A 47 1.32 1.84 -11.27
CA PHE A 47 1.01 1.51 -9.87
C PHE A 47 1.76 0.26 -9.38
N GLY A 48 1.72 -0.81 -10.17
CA GLY A 48 2.37 -2.08 -9.83
C GLY A 48 3.89 -1.95 -9.71
N LEU A 49 4.54 -1.24 -10.64
CA LEU A 49 5.99 -1.04 -10.60
C LEU A 49 6.45 -0.33 -9.32
N GLU A 50 5.75 0.75 -8.93
CA GLU A 50 6.06 1.48 -7.70
C GLU A 50 5.84 0.59 -6.46
N LEU A 51 4.77 -0.21 -6.44
CA LEU A 51 4.43 -1.10 -5.31
C LEU A 51 5.40 -2.28 -5.15
N LEU A 52 5.84 -2.90 -6.25
CA LEU A 52 6.74 -4.04 -6.21
C LEU A 52 8.12 -3.66 -5.68
N ASP A 53 8.63 -2.49 -6.04
CA ASP A 53 9.90 -1.98 -5.50
C ASP A 53 9.80 -1.73 -3.98
N ILE A 54 8.72 -1.11 -3.51
CA ILE A 54 8.48 -0.95 -2.07
C ILE A 54 8.41 -2.30 -1.36
N ARG A 55 7.70 -3.27 -1.93
CA ARG A 55 7.62 -4.62 -1.34
C ARG A 55 9.00 -5.24 -1.22
N ALA A 56 9.80 -5.23 -2.28
CA ALA A 56 11.13 -5.82 -2.27
C ALA A 56 12.07 -5.15 -1.25
N ARG A 57 11.94 -3.83 -1.08
CA ARG A 57 12.82 -3.04 -0.21
C ARG A 57 12.44 -3.06 1.27
N LEU A 58 11.15 -3.03 1.59
CA LEU A 58 10.66 -2.84 2.97
C LEU A 58 9.85 -4.01 3.52
N TYR A 59 9.36 -4.89 2.65
CA TYR A 59 8.41 -5.94 3.03
C TYR A 59 8.82 -7.34 2.55
N SER A 60 10.10 -7.57 2.24
CA SER A 60 10.62 -8.88 1.84
C SER A 60 10.39 -9.96 2.90
N ASP A 61 10.39 -9.57 4.17
CA ASP A 61 10.29 -10.50 5.30
C ASP A 61 8.83 -10.76 5.72
N TYR A 62 7.85 -10.15 5.03
CA TYR A 62 6.42 -10.24 5.35
C TYR A 62 5.64 -11.05 4.31
N ASP A 63 6.31 -11.97 3.60
CA ASP A 63 5.69 -12.82 2.59
C ASP A 63 4.62 -13.78 3.16
N ASP A 64 4.57 -13.95 4.49
CA ASP A 64 3.57 -14.73 5.21
C ASP A 64 2.31 -13.93 5.60
N VAL A 65 2.33 -12.60 5.46
CA VAL A 65 1.17 -11.75 5.76
C VAL A 65 0.15 -11.85 4.64
N VAL A 66 -1.02 -12.42 4.95
CA VAL A 66 -2.14 -12.57 4.03
C VAL A 66 -3.39 -11.92 4.61
N VAL A 67 -4.04 -11.04 3.83
CA VAL A 67 -5.38 -10.55 4.15
C VAL A 67 -6.42 -11.41 3.44
N ASN A 68 -7.28 -12.08 4.21
CA ASN A 68 -8.35 -12.90 3.66
C ASN A 68 -9.51 -12.04 3.15
N ALA A 69 -9.37 -11.56 1.91
CA ALA A 69 -10.36 -10.76 1.20
C ALA A 69 -10.72 -11.41 -0.15
N ALA A 70 -11.93 -11.16 -0.62
CA ALA A 70 -12.31 -11.46 -1.99
C ALA A 70 -11.47 -10.64 -2.98
N ALA A 71 -11.41 -11.07 -4.24
CA ALA A 71 -10.75 -10.32 -5.28
C ALA A 71 -11.45 -8.96 -5.52
N PRO A 72 -10.70 -7.90 -5.88
CA PRO A 72 -11.30 -6.62 -6.23
C PRO A 72 -12.18 -6.73 -7.48
N VAL A 73 -13.22 -5.90 -7.53
CA VAL A 73 -14.10 -5.81 -8.70
C VAL A 73 -13.41 -4.98 -9.79
N ARG A 74 -13.43 -5.48 -11.03
CA ARG A 74 -12.81 -4.81 -12.17
C ARG A 74 -13.61 -3.59 -12.62
N ASP A 75 -12.89 -2.54 -13.00
CA ASP A 75 -13.42 -1.27 -13.52
C ASP A 75 -14.40 -0.55 -12.57
N ASP A 76 -14.37 -0.93 -11.29
CA ASP A 76 -15.19 -0.33 -10.24
C ASP A 76 -14.50 0.89 -9.63
N ALA A 77 -15.21 2.02 -9.63
CA ALA A 77 -14.71 3.28 -9.09
C ALA A 77 -14.55 3.21 -7.56
N GLU A 78 -15.41 2.46 -6.86
CA GLU A 78 -15.31 2.33 -5.40
C GLU A 78 -14.05 1.55 -4.99
N THR A 79 -13.73 0.49 -5.72
CA THR A 79 -12.49 -0.30 -5.56
C THR A 79 -11.26 0.57 -5.78
N ARG A 80 -11.23 1.36 -6.86
CA ARG A 80 -10.12 2.29 -7.15
C ARG A 80 -9.97 3.32 -6.02
N GLN A 81 -11.07 3.94 -5.60
CA GLN A 81 -11.05 4.92 -4.50
C GLN A 81 -10.58 4.30 -3.18
N ALA A 82 -11.06 3.10 -2.83
CA ALA A 82 -10.70 2.41 -1.60
C ALA A 82 -9.21 2.02 -1.58
N LEU A 83 -8.68 1.58 -2.72
CA LEU A 83 -7.26 1.28 -2.86
C LEU A 83 -6.40 2.54 -2.76
N THR A 84 -6.76 3.61 -3.48
CA THR A 84 -6.06 4.90 -3.40
C THR A 84 -6.01 5.41 -1.96
N ALA A 85 -7.12 5.32 -1.22
CA ALA A 85 -7.17 5.70 0.18
C ALA A 85 -6.26 4.82 1.08
N LEU A 86 -6.23 3.49 0.85
CA LEU A 86 -5.36 2.58 1.58
C LEU A 86 -3.87 2.91 1.35
N VAL A 87 -3.48 3.15 0.10
CA VAL A 87 -2.10 3.46 -0.29
C VAL A 87 -1.67 4.82 0.27
N GLU A 88 -2.57 5.81 0.30
CA GLU A 88 -2.33 7.08 0.98
C GLU A 88 -2.13 6.93 2.50
N GLN A 89 -2.89 6.04 3.16
CA GLN A 89 -2.65 5.74 4.57
C GLN A 89 -1.29 5.07 4.79
N LEU A 90 -0.89 4.18 3.89
CA LEU A 90 0.44 3.55 3.92
C LEU A 90 1.56 4.59 3.71
N ALA A 91 1.34 5.58 2.84
CA ALA A 91 2.29 6.68 2.64
C ALA A 91 2.46 7.50 3.93
N ARG A 92 1.35 7.85 4.58
CA ARG A 92 1.36 8.56 5.89
C ARG A 92 2.01 7.74 6.98
N TYR A 93 1.83 6.43 6.97
CA TYR A 93 2.52 5.52 7.88
C TYR A 93 4.04 5.62 7.74
N HIS A 94 4.56 5.55 6.51
CA HIS A 94 5.99 5.71 6.28
C HIS A 94 6.50 7.13 6.57
N GLU A 95 5.71 8.16 6.32
CA GLU A 95 6.07 9.53 6.71
C GLU A 95 6.27 9.66 8.23
N ARG A 96 5.42 9.01 9.04
CA ARG A 96 5.60 8.98 10.50
C ARG A 96 6.89 8.25 10.90
N LEU A 97 7.25 7.17 10.22
CA LEU A 97 8.53 6.46 10.46
C LEU A 97 9.74 7.31 10.02
N ALA A 98 9.64 8.05 8.92
CA ALA A 98 10.69 8.95 8.47
C ALA A 98 10.97 10.09 9.47
N ALA A 99 9.93 10.52 10.18
CA ALA A 99 10.00 11.54 11.23
C ALA A 99 10.45 10.98 12.60
N ASP A 100 10.59 9.66 12.76
CA ASP A 100 10.99 9.06 14.04
C ASP A 100 12.50 9.17 14.26
N ASP A 101 12.91 10.07 15.16
CA ASP A 101 14.32 10.31 15.48
C ASP A 101 15.01 9.14 16.22
N ARG A 102 14.26 8.09 16.58
CA ARG A 102 14.83 6.85 17.13
C ARG A 102 15.50 5.98 16.07
N ASP A 103 15.14 6.17 14.81
CA ASP A 103 15.74 5.47 13.68
C ASP A 103 16.95 6.22 13.10
N ASP A 104 17.88 5.45 12.52
CA ASP A 104 19.04 6.03 11.85
C ASP A 104 18.65 6.79 10.57
N LEU A 105 19.52 7.70 10.14
CA LEU A 105 19.26 8.56 8.98
C LEU A 105 18.96 7.76 7.71
N ALA A 106 19.65 6.64 7.47
CA ALA A 106 19.45 5.85 6.25
C ALA A 106 18.06 5.20 6.25
N ARG A 107 17.61 4.67 7.39
CA ARG A 107 16.26 4.12 7.53
C ARG A 107 15.18 5.18 7.34
N ARG A 108 15.35 6.36 7.94
CA ARG A 108 14.42 7.48 7.79
C ARG A 108 14.29 7.95 6.34
N LEU A 109 15.41 8.09 5.63
CA LEU A 109 15.42 8.42 4.21
C LEU A 109 14.76 7.35 3.35
N SER A 110 14.93 6.07 3.69
CA SER A 110 14.24 4.97 3.01
C SER A 110 12.72 5.06 3.17
N HIS A 111 12.23 5.38 4.36
CA HIS A 111 10.80 5.59 4.62
C HIS A 111 10.24 6.83 3.91
N ASP A 112 10.97 7.96 3.91
CA ASP A 112 10.55 9.15 3.17
C ASP A 112 10.43 8.87 1.67
N ALA A 113 11.44 8.22 1.08
CA ALA A 113 11.41 7.81 -0.32
C ALA A 113 10.20 6.89 -0.63
N SER A 114 9.89 5.94 0.26
CA SER A 114 8.71 5.07 0.11
C SER A 114 7.40 5.84 0.25
N ALA A 115 7.30 6.82 1.14
CA ALA A 115 6.11 7.65 1.26
C ALA A 115 5.85 8.44 -0.03
N GLN A 116 6.88 9.02 -0.65
CA GLN A 116 6.75 9.70 -1.94
C GLN A 116 6.36 8.74 -3.06
N GLN A 117 6.93 7.54 -3.06
CA GLN A 117 6.64 6.50 -4.05
C GLN A 117 5.20 6.01 -3.99
N LEU A 118 4.68 5.78 -2.79
CA LEU A 118 3.27 5.41 -2.58
C LEU A 118 2.31 6.50 -3.07
N ARG A 119 2.64 7.77 -2.85
CA ARG A 119 1.82 8.89 -3.37
C ARG A 119 1.82 8.94 -4.89
N ARG A 120 2.95 8.67 -5.55
CA ARG A 120 2.98 8.53 -7.02
C ARG A 120 2.12 7.37 -7.50
N ALA A 121 2.21 6.23 -6.82
CA ALA A 121 1.37 5.08 -7.13
C ALA A 121 -0.12 5.41 -6.96
N ALA A 122 -0.51 6.05 -5.85
CA ALA A 122 -1.89 6.47 -5.61
C ALA A 122 -2.38 7.48 -6.67
N ALA A 123 -1.53 8.45 -7.05
CA ALA A 123 -1.84 9.42 -8.09
C ALA A 123 -2.00 8.81 -9.48
N ALA A 124 -1.33 7.69 -9.77
CA ALA A 124 -1.49 6.94 -11.01
C ALA A 124 -2.92 6.39 -11.18
N LEU A 125 -3.59 6.12 -10.06
CA LEU A 125 -4.95 5.57 -10.01
C LEU A 125 -6.02 6.65 -9.75
N ALA A 126 -5.66 7.93 -9.68
CA ALA A 126 -6.59 9.02 -9.35
C ALA A 126 -7.38 9.52 -10.56
#